data_AF-A0A5N6ZCJ2-F1
#
_entry.id   AF-A0A5N6ZCJ2-F1
#
_cell.length_a   1.000
_cell.length_b   1.000
_cell.length_c   1.000
_cell.angle_alpha   90.00
_cell.angle_beta   90.00
_cell.angle_gamma   90.00
#
_symmetry.space_group_name_H-M   'P 1'
#
loop_
_entity.id
_entity.type
_entity.pdbx_description
1 polymer ?
#
loop_
_entity_poly.entity_id
_entity_poly.type
_entity_poly.pdbx_seq_one_letter_code
_entity_poly.pdbx_strand_id
1 'polypeptide(L)'
;MHASATRAVLRQSQFLTRRTAVRHASSTSESAQKAGEAVSSAASKASEGLSRVTSTAGPALSNAAQGVGSALRKVGGRTGKVITFVDSMIPPTVYYSKVGLELAKLVFRGQNMTPPNLATFQSYFQPLINAFRSPAALKNANFISPANIAARIRGANKQEIALAGVTLAEVIGFFTVGEMVGRMNIVGYRGHPEHHGDH
;
A
#
# COMPACT_ATOMS: atom_id res chain seq x y z
N MET A 1 -25.46 60.99 -7.90
CA MET A 1 -25.81 60.85 -9.33
C MET A 1 -25.63 59.39 -9.72
N HIS A 2 -26.68 58.80 -10.26
CA HIS A 2 -26.71 57.45 -10.84
C HIS A 2 -25.99 57.42 -12.18
N ALA A 3 -25.39 56.28 -12.54
CA ALA A 3 -25.48 55.71 -13.88
C ALA A 3 -25.41 54.19 -13.79
N SER A 4 -26.35 53.54 -14.47
CA SER A 4 -26.65 52.11 -14.49
C SER A 4 -26.40 51.57 -15.90
N ALA A 5 -26.30 50.23 -16.01
CA ALA A 5 -26.38 49.40 -17.23
C ALA A 5 -25.12 49.35 -18.14
N THR A 6 -24.74 48.26 -18.82
CA THR A 6 -25.53 47.17 -19.41
C THR A 6 -24.73 45.86 -19.57
N ARG A 7 -25.50 44.78 -19.52
CA ARG A 7 -25.29 43.35 -19.80
C ARG A 7 -24.76 43.05 -21.22
N ALA A 8 -24.14 41.87 -21.36
CA ALA A 8 -23.96 41.05 -22.57
C ALA A 8 -22.66 41.20 -23.39
N VAL A 9 -21.68 40.34 -23.10
CA VAL A 9 -20.90 39.64 -24.13
C VAL A 9 -20.96 38.15 -23.84
N LEU A 10 -21.71 37.44 -24.68
CA LEU A 10 -21.69 35.99 -24.80
C LEU A 10 -20.37 35.53 -25.44
N ARG A 11 -19.91 34.34 -25.03
CA ARG A 11 -19.32 33.25 -25.86
C ARG A 11 -17.98 32.72 -25.35
N GLN A 12 -18.09 31.55 -24.73
CA GLN A 12 -17.47 30.31 -25.24
C GLN A 12 -15.93 30.30 -25.30
N SER A 13 -15.29 29.96 -24.17
CA SER A 13 -13.95 29.36 -24.18
C SER A 13 -14.07 27.88 -23.80
N GLN A 14 -14.06 27.01 -24.81
CA GLN A 14 -13.81 25.58 -24.60
C GLN A 14 -12.35 25.43 -24.18
N PHE A 15 -12.13 25.10 -22.91
CA PHE A 15 -10.82 24.65 -22.45
C PHE A 15 -10.49 23.28 -23.05
N LEU A 16 -9.86 23.28 -24.22
CA LEU A 16 -9.08 22.16 -24.74
C LEU A 16 -7.74 22.10 -24.02
N THR A 17 -7.69 21.49 -22.83
CA THR A 17 -6.41 21.14 -22.21
C THR A 17 -5.91 19.81 -22.78
N ARG A 18 -5.27 19.87 -23.96
CA ARG A 18 -4.38 18.79 -24.41
C ARG A 18 -3.19 18.73 -23.44
N ARG A 19 -3.17 17.76 -22.54
CA ARG A 19 -1.96 17.41 -21.79
C ARG A 19 -1.03 16.61 -22.71
N THR A 20 0.03 17.26 -23.17
CA THR A 20 1.21 16.63 -23.76
C THR A 20 1.86 15.72 -22.73
N ALA A 21 1.92 14.43 -23.03
CA ALA A 21 2.68 13.46 -22.27
C ALA A 21 4.18 13.65 -22.56
N VAL A 22 4.92 14.15 -21.58
CA VAL A 22 6.39 14.17 -21.60
C VAL A 22 6.86 12.72 -21.38
N ARG A 23 7.44 12.11 -22.42
CA ARG A 23 8.13 10.83 -22.34
C ARG A 23 9.61 11.08 -22.03
N HIS A 24 10.07 10.60 -20.88
CA HIS A 24 11.49 10.42 -20.62
C HIS A 24 11.88 9.00 -21.05
N ALA A 25 12.62 8.88 -22.16
CA ALA A 25 13.49 7.74 -22.43
C ALA A 25 14.82 8.01 -21.70
N SER A 26 15.41 7.09 -20.95
CA SER A 26 16.36 6.11 -21.49
C SER A 26 16.88 5.18 -20.36
N SER A 27 17.27 3.96 -20.75
CA SER A 27 17.94 2.88 -20.00
C SER A 27 17.04 1.90 -19.22
N THR A 28 17.30 0.60 -19.42
CA THR A 28 16.64 -0.60 -18.85
C THR A 28 15.51 -1.27 -19.66
N SER A 29 15.76 -1.51 -20.95
CA SER A 29 14.91 -2.33 -21.83
C SER A 29 14.86 -3.83 -21.45
N GLU A 30 15.87 -4.37 -20.76
CA GLU A 30 15.94 -5.82 -20.46
C GLU A 30 15.21 -6.23 -19.17
N SER A 31 15.16 -5.38 -18.15
CA SER A 31 14.42 -5.64 -16.91
C SER A 31 12.93 -5.27 -17.01
N ALA A 32 12.56 -4.35 -17.91
CA ALA A 32 11.18 -4.05 -18.24
C ALA A 32 10.51 -5.17 -19.07
N GLN A 33 11.26 -5.92 -19.88
CA GLN A 33 10.74 -7.10 -20.59
C GLN A 33 10.48 -8.26 -19.63
N LYS A 34 11.39 -8.58 -18.71
CA LYS A 34 11.16 -9.63 -17.69
C LYS A 34 10.09 -9.25 -16.67
N ALA A 35 9.98 -7.98 -16.30
CA ALA A 35 8.89 -7.49 -15.45
C ALA A 35 7.56 -7.40 -16.22
N GLY A 36 7.58 -7.02 -17.49
CA GLY A 36 6.42 -7.03 -18.38
C GLY A 36 5.92 -8.44 -18.67
N GLU A 37 6.83 -9.41 -18.79
CA GLU A 37 6.54 -10.85 -18.93
C GLU A 37 6.07 -11.47 -17.62
N ALA A 38 6.63 -11.09 -16.46
CA ALA A 38 6.13 -11.56 -15.16
C ALA A 38 4.76 -10.94 -14.81
N VAL A 39 4.54 -9.67 -15.16
CA VAL A 39 3.25 -8.98 -14.99
C VAL A 39 2.23 -9.48 -16.01
N SER A 40 2.61 -9.74 -17.26
CA SER A 40 1.72 -10.36 -18.24
C SER A 40 1.48 -11.84 -17.90
N SER A 41 2.43 -12.57 -17.34
CA SER A 41 2.23 -13.96 -16.91
C SER A 41 1.38 -14.05 -15.65
N ALA A 42 1.55 -13.13 -14.70
CA ALA A 42 0.73 -13.08 -13.48
C ALA A 42 -0.65 -12.49 -13.75
N ALA A 43 -0.75 -11.46 -14.60
CA ALA A 43 -2.03 -10.93 -15.06
C ALA A 43 -2.73 -11.95 -15.96
N SER A 44 -2.03 -12.66 -16.85
CA SER A 44 -2.62 -13.73 -17.65
C SER A 44 -2.97 -14.95 -16.80
N LYS A 45 -2.19 -15.32 -15.77
CA LYS A 45 -2.59 -16.39 -14.82
C LYS A 45 -3.73 -15.96 -13.91
N ALA A 46 -3.83 -14.69 -13.55
CA ALA A 46 -4.98 -14.13 -12.84
C ALA A 46 -6.20 -14.00 -13.76
N SER A 47 -6.00 -13.67 -15.04
CA SER A 47 -7.05 -13.60 -16.08
C SER A 47 -7.48 -14.99 -16.56
N GLU A 48 -6.60 -15.98 -16.47
CA GLU A 48 -6.83 -17.38 -16.78
C GLU A 48 -7.44 -18.09 -15.58
N GLY A 49 -7.09 -17.73 -14.34
CA GLY A 49 -7.80 -18.13 -13.13
C GLY A 49 -9.19 -17.51 -13.07
N LEU A 50 -9.32 -16.23 -13.40
CA LEU A 50 -10.60 -15.54 -13.54
C LEU A 50 -11.37 -16.07 -14.74
N SER A 51 -10.73 -16.42 -15.86
CA SER A 51 -11.40 -17.04 -17.01
C SER A 51 -11.74 -18.50 -16.78
N ARG A 52 -10.99 -19.25 -15.96
CA ARG A 52 -11.38 -20.61 -15.55
C ARG A 52 -12.57 -20.55 -14.61
N VAL A 53 -12.60 -19.60 -13.67
CA VAL A 53 -13.78 -19.35 -12.82
C VAL A 53 -14.95 -18.77 -13.62
N THR A 54 -14.70 -17.91 -14.63
CA THR A 54 -15.74 -17.35 -15.53
C THR A 54 -16.22 -18.37 -16.57
N SER A 55 -15.40 -19.34 -16.98
CA SER A 55 -15.77 -20.37 -17.97
C SER A 55 -16.36 -21.61 -17.31
N THR A 56 -15.98 -21.94 -16.07
CA THR A 56 -16.72 -22.89 -15.23
C THR A 56 -18.01 -22.28 -14.67
N ALA A 57 -18.20 -20.96 -14.78
CA ALA A 57 -19.43 -20.25 -14.44
C ALA A 57 -20.10 -19.56 -15.65
N GLY A 58 -19.66 -19.86 -16.89
CA GLY A 58 -20.10 -19.15 -18.10
C GLY A 58 -21.58 -19.32 -18.44
N PRO A 59 -22.17 -20.52 -18.25
CA PRO A 59 -23.62 -20.72 -18.35
C PRO A 59 -24.39 -20.35 -17.07
N ALA A 60 -23.70 -20.04 -15.97
CA ALA A 60 -24.31 -19.72 -14.68
C ALA A 60 -24.35 -18.21 -14.38
N LEU A 61 -23.40 -17.42 -14.92
CA LEU A 61 -23.31 -15.97 -14.71
C LEU A 61 -24.17 -15.18 -15.70
N SER A 62 -24.30 -15.61 -16.95
CA SER A 62 -25.27 -15.04 -17.91
C SER A 62 -26.71 -15.35 -17.49
N ASN A 63 -26.92 -16.55 -16.94
CA ASN A 63 -28.15 -16.93 -16.22
C ASN A 63 -28.19 -16.40 -14.77
N ALA A 64 -27.19 -15.69 -14.24
CA ALA A 64 -27.29 -14.96 -12.98
C ALA A 64 -27.72 -13.52 -13.23
N ALA A 65 -27.27 -12.89 -14.32
CA ALA A 65 -27.81 -11.59 -14.72
C ALA A 65 -29.30 -11.68 -15.12
N GLN A 66 -29.75 -12.79 -15.71
CA GLN A 66 -31.17 -13.06 -16.01
C GLN A 66 -31.89 -13.94 -14.98
N GLY A 67 -31.15 -14.71 -14.16
CA GLY A 67 -31.72 -15.64 -13.17
C GLY A 67 -31.50 -15.25 -11.71
N VAL A 68 -30.84 -14.14 -11.40
CA VAL A 68 -31.06 -13.44 -10.12
C VAL A 68 -32.51 -12.96 -10.06
N GLY A 69 -33.13 -12.55 -11.18
CA GLY A 69 -34.56 -12.22 -11.21
C GLY A 69 -35.51 -13.41 -10.94
N SER A 70 -35.11 -14.66 -11.21
CA SER A 70 -35.97 -15.84 -11.11
C SER A 70 -35.58 -16.83 -10.00
N ALA A 71 -34.32 -16.85 -9.53
CA ALA A 71 -33.88 -17.55 -8.34
C ALA A 71 -34.09 -16.74 -7.05
N LEU A 72 -34.01 -15.39 -7.11
CA LEU A 72 -34.42 -14.52 -6.00
C LEU A 72 -35.94 -14.60 -5.72
N ARG A 73 -36.74 -14.97 -6.73
CA ARG A 73 -38.16 -15.28 -6.57
C ARG A 73 -38.43 -16.66 -5.95
N LYS A 74 -37.46 -17.58 -5.94
CA LYS A 74 -37.59 -18.94 -5.38
C LYS A 74 -36.85 -19.15 -4.05
N VAL A 75 -35.89 -18.30 -3.69
CA VAL A 75 -35.25 -18.28 -2.35
C VAL A 75 -35.99 -17.25 -1.47
N GLY A 76 -37.26 -17.54 -1.16
CA GLY A 76 -38.03 -16.77 -0.19
C GLY A 76 -37.65 -17.15 1.24
N GLY A 77 -37.30 -16.18 2.09
CA GLY A 77 -37.04 -16.41 3.52
C GLY A 77 -35.84 -15.64 4.08
N ARG A 78 -35.33 -16.08 5.25
CA ARG A 78 -34.19 -15.46 5.95
C ARG A 78 -32.92 -15.40 5.09
N THR A 79 -32.70 -16.40 4.23
CA THR A 79 -31.56 -16.46 3.31
C THR A 79 -31.66 -15.43 2.18
N GLY A 80 -32.85 -15.21 1.61
CA GLY A 80 -33.06 -14.18 0.59
C GLY A 80 -32.75 -12.77 1.11
N LYS A 81 -33.10 -12.47 2.37
CA LYS A 81 -32.79 -11.19 3.02
C LYS A 81 -31.28 -10.93 3.15
N VAL A 82 -30.49 -11.95 3.48
CA VAL A 82 -29.03 -11.82 3.58
C VAL A 82 -28.41 -11.60 2.20
N ILE A 83 -28.87 -12.34 1.19
CA ILE A 83 -28.38 -12.18 -0.19
C ILE A 83 -28.68 -10.76 -0.70
N THR A 84 -29.90 -10.26 -0.50
CA THR A 84 -30.25 -8.88 -0.89
C THR A 84 -29.45 -7.82 -0.13
N PHE A 85 -29.13 -8.08 1.15
CA PHE A 85 -28.32 -7.17 1.95
C PHE A 85 -26.87 -7.11 1.43
N VAL A 86 -26.26 -8.27 1.18
CA VAL A 86 -24.91 -8.35 0.59
C VAL A 86 -24.89 -7.68 -0.78
N ASP A 87 -25.87 -7.96 -1.64
CA ASP A 87 -25.98 -7.35 -2.97
C ASP A 87 -26.12 -5.82 -2.90
N SER A 88 -26.86 -5.31 -1.91
CA SER A 88 -26.96 -3.87 -1.65
C SER A 88 -25.67 -3.22 -1.17
N MET A 89 -24.76 -4.00 -0.57
CA MET A 89 -23.46 -3.52 -0.08
C MET A 89 -22.35 -3.57 -1.13
N ILE A 90 -22.45 -4.43 -2.14
CA ILE A 90 -21.39 -4.57 -3.16
C ILE A 90 -21.10 -3.22 -3.86
N PRO A 91 -22.09 -2.50 -4.43
CA PRO A 91 -21.81 -1.24 -5.13
C PRO A 91 -21.13 -0.16 -4.25
N PRO A 92 -21.62 0.17 -3.04
CA PRO A 92 -20.96 1.19 -2.21
C PRO A 92 -19.60 0.72 -1.68
N THR A 93 -19.45 -0.54 -1.28
CA THR A 93 -18.17 -1.06 -0.79
C THR A 93 -17.09 -0.99 -1.87
N VAL A 94 -17.43 -1.31 -3.13
CA VAL A 94 -16.47 -1.20 -4.25
C VAL A 94 -16.08 0.26 -4.52
N TYR A 95 -17.03 1.19 -4.40
CA TYR A 95 -16.72 2.60 -4.57
C TYR A 95 -15.77 3.11 -3.48
N TYR A 96 -16.10 2.86 -2.21
CA TYR A 96 -15.30 3.33 -1.09
C TYR A 96 -13.95 2.62 -0.97
N SER A 97 -13.84 1.35 -1.37
CA SER A 97 -12.56 0.65 -1.41
C SER A 97 -11.61 1.26 -2.43
N LYS A 98 -12.11 1.64 -3.63
CA LYS A 98 -11.30 2.35 -4.64
C LYS A 98 -10.81 3.70 -4.14
N VAL A 99 -11.70 4.48 -3.53
CA VAL A 99 -11.32 5.78 -2.93
C VAL A 99 -10.29 5.57 -1.82
N GLY A 100 -10.51 4.61 -0.93
CA GLY A 100 -9.56 4.26 0.13
C GLY A 100 -8.19 3.84 -0.42
N LEU A 101 -8.14 3.07 -1.51
CA LEU A 101 -6.88 2.69 -2.16
C LEU A 101 -6.12 3.87 -2.78
N GLU A 102 -6.81 4.79 -3.46
CA GLU A 102 -6.18 5.99 -4.01
C GLU A 102 -5.65 6.90 -2.91
N LEU A 103 -6.40 7.06 -1.82
CA LEU A 103 -5.95 7.81 -0.64
C LEU A 103 -4.74 7.15 0.01
N ALA A 104 -4.78 5.83 0.20
CA ALA A 104 -3.65 5.08 0.75
C ALA A 104 -2.38 5.25 -0.11
N LYS A 105 -2.53 5.25 -1.44
CA LYS A 105 -1.42 5.48 -2.37
C LYS A 105 -0.81 6.88 -2.25
N LEU A 106 -1.64 7.90 -2.04
CA LEU A 106 -1.17 9.26 -1.80
C LEU A 106 -0.42 9.37 -0.47
N VAL A 107 -0.95 8.78 0.61
CA VAL A 107 -0.29 8.76 1.92
C VAL A 107 1.03 7.99 1.86
N PHE A 108 1.05 6.82 1.22
CA PHE A 108 2.25 6.00 1.08
C PHE A 108 3.39 6.77 0.39
N ARG A 109 3.08 7.51 -0.68
CA ARG A 109 4.06 8.36 -1.36
C ARG A 109 4.41 9.60 -0.54
N GLY A 110 3.42 10.24 0.08
CA GLY A 110 3.61 11.45 0.87
C GLY A 110 4.46 11.23 2.12
N GLN A 111 4.41 10.04 2.72
CA GLN A 111 5.20 9.66 3.88
C GLN A 111 6.53 8.96 3.50
N ASN A 112 6.93 8.97 2.24
CA ASN A 112 8.17 8.33 1.77
C ASN A 112 8.29 6.84 2.17
N MET A 113 7.16 6.11 2.16
CA MET A 113 7.11 4.69 2.52
C MET A 113 7.72 3.77 1.44
N THR A 114 8.16 4.34 0.32
CA THR A 114 8.93 3.63 -0.71
C THR A 114 10.36 3.40 -0.24
N PRO A 115 10.96 2.22 -0.53
CA PRO A 115 12.36 1.99 -0.19
C PRO A 115 13.26 3.06 -0.84
N PRO A 116 14.32 3.51 -0.14
CA PRO A 116 15.23 4.51 -0.66
C PRO A 116 16.01 4.00 -1.87
N ASN A 117 16.46 4.91 -2.72
CA ASN A 117 17.32 4.55 -3.85
C ASN A 117 18.67 3.98 -3.35
N LEU A 118 19.30 3.13 -4.17
CA LEU A 118 20.59 2.48 -3.85
C LEU A 118 21.70 3.48 -3.51
N ALA A 119 21.72 4.65 -4.17
CA ALA A 119 22.69 5.70 -3.85
C ALA A 119 22.53 6.23 -2.40
N THR A 120 21.29 6.41 -1.95
CA THR A 120 20.97 6.83 -0.58
C THR A 120 21.30 5.74 0.43
N PHE A 121 21.04 4.48 0.07
CA PHE A 121 21.45 3.35 0.89
C PHE A 121 22.98 3.30 1.03
N GLN A 122 23.70 3.43 -0.07
CA GLN A 122 25.16 3.42 -0.07
C GLN A 122 25.72 4.55 0.81
N SER A 123 25.24 5.78 0.69
CA SER A 123 25.73 6.91 1.49
C SER A 123 25.46 6.73 2.98
N TYR A 124 24.29 6.19 3.35
CA TYR A 124 23.93 5.92 4.74
C TYR A 124 24.82 4.85 5.38
N PHE A 125 25.11 3.77 4.66
CA PHE A 125 25.93 2.66 5.17
C PHE A 125 27.43 2.84 4.94
N GLN A 126 27.86 3.84 4.16
CA GLN A 126 29.26 4.09 3.85
C GLN A 126 30.17 4.18 5.10
N PRO A 127 29.79 4.89 6.18
CA PRO A 127 30.64 4.95 7.39
C PRO A 127 30.81 3.59 8.05
N LEU A 128 29.74 2.77 8.06
CA LEU A 128 29.76 1.43 8.61
C LEU A 128 30.69 0.53 7.79
N ILE A 129 30.52 0.53 6.46
CA ILE A 129 31.33 -0.26 5.52
C ILE A 129 32.81 0.15 5.60
N ASN A 130 33.09 1.45 5.64
CA ASN A 130 34.46 1.98 5.73
C ASN A 130 35.14 1.57 7.04
N ALA A 131 34.39 1.53 8.14
CA ALA A 131 34.91 1.08 9.41
C ALA A 131 35.18 -0.44 9.43
N PHE A 132 34.30 -1.26 8.85
CA PHE A 132 34.56 -2.70 8.69
C PHE A 132 35.77 -3.00 7.79
N ARG A 133 35.99 -2.19 6.75
CA ARG A 133 37.14 -2.33 5.84
C ARG A 133 38.46 -1.90 6.48
N SER A 134 38.43 -1.11 7.55
CA SER A 134 39.61 -0.54 8.19
C SER A 134 39.68 -0.94 9.66
N PRO A 135 40.45 -1.98 10.04
CA PRO A 135 40.56 -2.45 11.42
C PRO A 135 41.01 -1.37 12.43
N ALA A 136 41.77 -0.37 11.98
CA ALA A 136 42.14 0.80 12.78
C ALA A 136 40.97 1.75 13.07
N ALA A 137 40.00 1.84 12.16
CA ALA A 137 38.78 2.61 12.37
C ALA A 137 37.86 1.90 13.38
N LEU A 138 37.78 0.57 13.39
CA LEU A 138 37.03 -0.19 14.41
C LEU A 138 37.53 0.08 15.84
N LYS A 139 38.84 0.22 16.04
CA LYS A 139 39.42 0.54 17.35
C LYS A 139 39.12 1.96 17.82
N ASN A 140 38.91 2.89 16.90
CA ASN A 140 38.56 4.29 17.17
C ASN A 140 37.06 4.59 17.03
N ALA A 141 36.29 3.68 16.43
CA ALA A 141 34.87 3.84 16.18
C ALA A 141 34.10 3.44 17.43
N ASN A 142 33.93 4.41 18.31
CA ASN A 142 33.01 4.36 19.43
C ASN A 142 31.57 4.47 18.90
N PHE A 143 31.10 3.47 18.13
CA PHE A 143 29.79 3.49 17.45
C PHE A 143 28.62 3.69 18.42
N ILE A 144 28.76 3.16 19.63
CA ILE A 144 27.80 3.33 20.73
C ILE A 144 28.64 3.65 21.96
N SER A 145 29.12 4.89 22.04
CA SER A 145 29.75 5.41 23.26
C SER A 145 28.65 5.73 24.29
N PRO A 146 28.55 5.00 25.41
CA PRO A 146 27.54 5.27 26.44
C PRO A 146 27.68 6.69 27.00
N ALA A 147 28.90 7.22 27.06
CA ALA A 147 29.18 8.58 27.49
C ALA A 147 28.61 9.63 26.51
N ASN A 148 28.72 9.43 25.20
CA ASN A 148 28.16 10.32 24.20
C ASN A 148 26.63 10.27 24.18
N ILE A 149 26.05 9.09 24.40
CA ILE A 149 24.60 8.91 24.48
C ILE A 149 24.08 9.59 25.75
N ALA A 150 24.71 9.37 26.90
CA ALA A 150 24.35 10.03 28.14
C ALA A 150 24.49 11.56 28.05
N ALA A 151 25.55 12.06 27.41
CA ALA A 151 25.74 13.49 27.18
C ALA A 151 24.66 14.07 26.25
N ARG A 152 24.28 13.35 25.18
CA ARG A 152 23.19 13.74 24.29
C ARG A 152 21.84 13.75 25.01
N ILE A 153 21.51 12.71 25.78
CA ILE A 153 20.24 12.63 26.52
C ILE A 153 20.16 13.74 27.57
N ARG A 154 21.25 14.01 28.29
CA ARG A 154 21.30 15.09 29.29
C ARG A 154 21.22 16.48 28.67
N GLY A 155 21.74 16.66 27.45
CA GLY A 155 21.70 17.92 26.73
C GLY A 155 20.49 18.12 25.81
N ALA A 156 19.69 17.08 25.57
CA ALA A 156 18.59 17.11 24.62
C ALA A 156 17.35 17.81 25.17
N ASN A 157 16.63 18.51 24.30
CA ASN A 157 15.35 19.11 24.64
C ASN A 157 14.25 18.01 24.75
N LYS A 158 13.19 18.27 25.53
CA LYS A 158 12.04 17.36 25.68
C LYS A 158 11.41 16.98 24.33
N GLN A 159 11.41 17.90 23.36
CA GLN A 159 10.91 17.67 22.00
C GLN A 159 11.78 16.66 21.22
N GLU A 160 13.10 16.74 21.36
CA GLU A 160 14.03 15.82 20.68
C GLU A 160 13.92 14.41 21.26
N ILE A 161 13.78 14.30 22.58
CA ILE A 161 13.56 13.02 23.25
C ILE A 161 12.21 12.41 22.84
N ALA A 162 11.17 13.23 22.74
CA ALA A 162 9.86 12.77 22.27
C ALA A 162 9.93 12.27 20.82
N LEU A 163 10.58 13.02 19.92
CA LEU A 163 10.78 12.59 18.54
C LEU A 163 11.59 11.30 18.44
N ALA A 164 12.68 11.17 19.21
CA ALA A 164 13.47 9.95 19.28
C ALA A 164 12.66 8.76 19.80
N GLY A 165 11.80 8.97 20.80
CA GLY A 165 10.89 7.95 21.31
C GLY A 165 9.85 7.51 20.30
N VAL A 166 9.21 8.44 19.59
CA VAL A 166 8.21 8.15 18.56
C VAL A 166 8.85 7.41 17.38
N THR A 167 10.00 7.87 16.91
CA THR A 167 10.73 7.20 15.80
C THR A 167 11.20 5.80 16.20
N LEU A 168 11.66 5.60 17.44
CA LEU A 168 11.99 4.27 17.94
C LEU A 168 10.76 3.34 17.98
N ALA A 169 9.63 3.84 18.48
CA ALA A 169 8.38 3.09 18.51
C ALA A 169 7.90 2.72 17.10
N GLU A 170 8.07 3.63 16.13
CA GLU A 170 7.75 3.38 14.72
C GLU A 170 8.64 2.29 14.11
N VAL A 171 9.96 2.32 14.36
CA VAL A 171 10.89 1.28 13.90
C VAL A 171 10.53 -0.09 14.46
N ILE A 172 10.20 -0.16 15.76
CA ILE A 172 9.71 -1.40 16.40
C ILE A 172 8.39 -1.85 15.76
N GLY A 173 7.48 -0.90 15.50
CA GLY A 173 6.23 -1.15 14.77
C GLY A 173 6.47 -1.82 13.42
N PHE A 174 7.31 -1.23 12.56
CA PHE A 174 7.66 -1.82 11.26
C PHE A 174 8.35 -3.18 11.38
N PHE A 175 9.22 -3.37 12.37
CA PHE A 175 9.85 -4.66 12.63
C PHE A 175 8.79 -5.75 12.92
N THR A 176 7.83 -5.48 13.80
CA THR A 176 6.75 -6.43 14.12
C THR A 176 5.82 -6.72 12.95
N VAL A 177 5.51 -5.71 12.12
CA VAL A 177 4.76 -5.91 10.86
C VAL A 177 5.57 -6.79 9.89
N GLY A 178 6.88 -6.56 9.81
CA GLY A 178 7.80 -7.41 9.04
C GLY A 178 7.77 -8.86 9.52
N GLU A 179 7.78 -9.10 10.83
CA GLU A 179 7.62 -10.44 11.39
C GLU A 179 6.26 -11.06 11.05
N MET A 180 5.15 -10.31 11.13
CA MET A 180 3.81 -10.78 10.73
C MET A 180 3.79 -11.27 9.28
N VAL A 181 4.40 -10.49 8.37
CA VAL A 181 4.51 -10.85 6.95
C VAL A 181 5.43 -12.07 6.78
N GLY A 182 6.58 -12.08 7.46
CA GLY A 182 7.56 -13.18 7.39
C GLY A 182 7.00 -14.51 7.89
N ARG A 183 6.19 -14.50 8.95
CA ARG A 183 5.50 -15.69 9.49
C ARG A 183 4.14 -15.97 8.83
N MET A 184 3.69 -15.11 7.91
CA MET A 184 2.38 -15.16 7.25
C MET A 184 1.21 -15.37 8.23
N ASN A 185 1.31 -14.77 9.41
CA ASN A 185 0.31 -14.86 10.45
C ASN A 185 0.21 -13.52 11.19
N ILE A 186 -1.00 -13.15 11.57
CA ILE A 186 -1.26 -11.89 12.30
C ILE A 186 -1.09 -12.14 13.81
N VAL A 187 -1.54 -13.30 14.30
CA VAL A 187 -1.56 -13.61 15.74
C VAL A 187 -0.78 -14.88 16.04
N GLY A 188 0.28 -14.76 16.84
CA GLY A 188 1.09 -15.89 17.31
C GLY A 188 1.81 -16.71 16.22
N TYR A 189 2.52 -17.75 16.64
CA TYR A 189 3.08 -18.74 15.72
C TYR A 189 2.06 -19.85 15.50
N ARG A 190 2.04 -20.42 14.29
CA ARG A 190 1.24 -21.61 14.02
C ARG A 190 1.85 -22.79 14.79
N GLY A 191 1.08 -23.44 15.67
CA GLY A 191 1.49 -24.68 16.33
C GLY A 191 2.06 -24.57 17.75
N HIS A 192 1.73 -23.54 18.53
CA HIS A 192 1.79 -23.73 19.99
C HIS A 192 0.66 -24.69 20.39
N PRO A 193 0.95 -25.79 21.11
CA PRO A 193 -0.12 -26.53 21.75
C PRO A 193 -0.80 -25.58 22.73
N GLU A 194 -2.09 -25.32 22.51
CA GLU A 194 -2.93 -24.89 23.61
C GLU A 194 -2.74 -25.93 24.70
N HIS A 195 -2.36 -25.50 25.90
CA HIS A 195 -2.34 -26.38 27.06
C HIS A 195 -3.74 -26.99 27.15
N HIS A 196 -3.87 -28.26 26.76
CA HIS A 196 -5.02 -29.08 27.10
C HIS A 196 -5.14 -29.01 28.62
N GLY A 197 -6.10 -28.21 29.09
CA GLY A 197 -6.47 -28.18 30.49
C GLY A 197 -7.18 -29.48 30.81
N ASP A 198 -6.44 -30.46 31.33
CA ASP A 198 -7.00 -31.49 32.18
C ASP A 198 -7.49 -30.83 33.47
N HIS A 199 -8.82 -30.72 33.60
CA HIS A 199 -9.54 -30.52 34.85
C HIS A 199 -10.85 -31.31 34.81
#